data_AF-A0A820JVK2-F1
#
_entry.id   AF-A0A820JVK2-F1
#
_cell.length_a   1.000
_cell.length_b   1.000
_cell.length_c   1.000
_cell.angle_alpha   90.00
_cell.angle_beta   90.00
_cell.angle_gamma   90.00
#
_symmetry.space_group_name_H-M   'P 1'
#
loop_
_entity.id
_entity.type
_entity.pdbx_description
1 polymer ?
#
loop_
_entity_poly.entity_id
_entity_poly.type
_entity_poly.pdbx_seq_one_letter_code
_entity_poly.pdbx_strand_id
1 'polypeptide(L)'
;MWCLIQILLFIIFFVTTVNCQGGGGGGAGGGLLGLGGFLFIIIFFPVYFCYQCCAGKPRRSNTKFVNRKTTNNVEKQIIDIKLFQSGIWQSQYYQYSNWHGPHQLELTFDTLQSKVTGSGEDKVGMYSIEGIYSTQSRRMGLTKIYQLGTGNPLENLGHNVTIQVEWNKYTNQFEGKWYVRTKKFKGGGSFKMNFNKENPQPSLSSVYEKV
;
A
#
# COMPACT_ATOMS: atom_id res chain seq x y z
N MET A 1 2.20 -12.99 13.98
CA MET A 1 2.21 -13.75 15.25
C MET A 1 0.81 -13.93 15.83
N TRP A 2 0.05 -12.86 16.10
CA TRP A 2 -1.32 -12.95 16.65
C TRP A 2 -2.31 -13.81 15.84
N CYS A 3 -2.24 -13.77 14.52
CA CYS A 3 -3.08 -14.58 13.63
C CYS A 3 -2.84 -16.11 13.79
N LEU A 4 -1.58 -16.52 13.97
CA LEU A 4 -1.22 -17.94 14.14
C LEU A 4 -1.71 -18.51 15.48
N ILE A 5 -1.70 -17.69 16.54
CA ILE A 5 -2.19 -18.08 17.87
C ILE A 5 -3.71 -18.31 17.84
N GLN A 6 -4.48 -17.45 17.16
CA GLN A 6 -5.93 -17.66 17.07
C GLN A 6 -6.32 -18.88 16.25
N ILE A 7 -5.58 -19.18 15.17
CA ILE A 7 -5.76 -20.43 14.41
C ILE A 7 -5.48 -21.65 15.30
N LEU A 8 -4.40 -21.61 16.08
CA LEU A 8 -4.03 -22.69 17.00
C LEU A 8 -5.10 -22.92 18.09
N LEU A 9 -5.59 -21.84 18.72
CA LEU A 9 -6.63 -21.93 19.75
C LEU A 9 -7.95 -22.48 19.21
N PHE A 10 -8.31 -22.14 17.97
CA PHE A 10 -9.51 -22.67 17.32
C PHE A 10 -9.37 -24.18 17.03
N ILE A 11 -8.19 -24.62 16.58
CA ILE A 11 -7.89 -26.05 16.39
C ILE A 11 -7.99 -26.80 17.73
N ILE A 12 -7.40 -26.26 18.81
CA ILE A 12 -7.41 -26.88 20.14
C ILE A 12 -8.85 -27.02 20.66
N PHE A 13 -9.63 -25.94 20.65
CA PHE A 13 -11.02 -25.96 21.10
C PHE A 13 -11.85 -27.03 20.36
N PHE A 14 -11.64 -27.15 19.06
CA PHE A 14 -12.41 -28.10 18.24
C PHE A 14 -11.99 -29.56 18.48
N VAL A 15 -10.69 -29.85 18.64
CA VAL A 15 -10.19 -31.19 19.00
C VAL A 15 -10.74 -31.62 20.36
N THR A 16 -10.90 -30.69 21.31
CA THR A 16 -11.47 -31.00 22.62
C THR A 16 -12.97 -31.30 22.55
N THR A 17 -13.74 -30.65 21.67
CA THR A 17 -15.19 -30.90 21.56
C THR A 17 -15.54 -32.21 20.85
N VAL A 18 -14.74 -32.66 19.88
CA VAL A 18 -15.00 -33.92 19.14
C VAL A 18 -14.73 -35.15 20.02
N ASN A 19 -13.77 -35.06 20.95
CA ASN A 19 -13.46 -36.18 21.86
C ASN A 19 -14.48 -36.35 23.01
N CYS A 20 -15.41 -35.41 23.22
CA CYS A 20 -16.40 -35.51 24.29
C CYS A 20 -17.73 -36.19 23.89
N GLN A 21 -17.93 -36.60 22.63
CA GLN A 21 -19.18 -37.27 22.20
C GLN A 21 -19.10 -38.81 22.14
N GLY A 22 -18.01 -39.41 22.62
CA GLY A 22 -17.87 -40.87 22.71
C GLY A 22 -18.64 -41.48 23.89
N GLY A 23 -19.96 -41.58 23.79
CA GLY A 23 -20.74 -42.33 24.79
C GLY A 23 -22.25 -42.29 24.57
N GLY A 24 -22.78 -43.21 23.75
CA GLY A 24 -24.18 -43.66 23.86
C GLY A 24 -25.02 -43.67 22.59
N GLY A 25 -25.18 -44.86 21.98
CA GLY A 25 -26.48 -45.36 21.50
C GLY A 25 -27.00 -44.93 20.11
N GLY A 26 -26.81 -45.81 19.12
CA GLY A 26 -27.79 -46.24 18.11
C GLY A 26 -28.65 -45.20 17.36
N GLY A 27 -28.22 -44.81 16.16
CA GLY A 27 -29.06 -44.08 15.20
C GLY A 27 -28.43 -44.02 13.81
N ALA A 28 -28.69 -45.03 12.97
CA ALA A 28 -28.20 -45.12 11.60
C ALA A 28 -28.98 -44.17 10.68
N GLY A 29 -28.49 -42.95 10.43
CA GLY A 29 -29.18 -42.04 9.51
C GLY A 29 -28.55 -40.70 9.11
N GLY A 30 -27.30 -40.37 9.51
CA GLY A 30 -26.77 -39.00 9.34
C GLY A 30 -25.33 -38.87 8.84
N GLY A 31 -24.82 -39.84 8.06
CA GLY A 31 -23.37 -40.03 7.90
C GLY A 31 -22.62 -39.24 6.81
N LEU A 32 -23.28 -38.52 5.88
CA LEU A 32 -22.57 -37.99 4.70
C LEU A 32 -22.29 -36.48 4.65
N LEU A 33 -22.85 -35.67 5.56
CA LEU A 33 -22.57 -34.22 5.62
C LEU A 33 -21.39 -33.86 6.55
N GLY A 34 -20.84 -34.82 7.30
CA GLY A 34 -19.87 -34.56 8.36
C GLY A 34 -18.44 -34.25 7.89
N LEU A 35 -17.97 -34.83 6.79
CA LEU A 35 -16.57 -34.69 6.35
C LEU A 35 -16.36 -33.58 5.32
N GLY A 36 -17.31 -33.39 4.40
CA GLY A 36 -17.23 -32.34 3.36
C GLY A 36 -17.34 -30.92 3.92
N GLY A 37 -18.26 -30.69 4.86
CA GLY A 37 -18.42 -29.39 5.53
C GLY A 37 -17.21 -29.02 6.41
N PHE A 38 -16.55 -30.03 6.99
CA PHE A 38 -15.40 -29.86 7.88
C PHE A 38 -14.16 -29.36 7.14
N LEU A 39 -13.85 -29.95 5.97
CA LEU A 39 -12.76 -29.48 5.11
C LEU A 39 -12.99 -28.05 4.61
N PHE A 40 -14.25 -27.67 4.35
CA PHE A 40 -14.60 -26.32 3.95
C PHE A 40 -14.29 -25.29 5.06
N ILE A 41 -14.67 -25.55 6.31
CA ILE A 41 -14.40 -24.60 7.41
C ILE A 41 -12.89 -24.47 7.66
N ILE A 42 -12.14 -25.58 7.67
CA ILE A 42 -10.70 -25.57 7.94
C ILE A 42 -9.91 -24.85 6.85
N ILE A 43 -10.34 -24.92 5.58
CA ILE A 43 -9.62 -24.27 4.48
C ILE A 43 -10.08 -22.81 4.31
N PHE A 44 -11.38 -22.56 4.29
CA PHE A 44 -11.89 -21.22 3.96
C PHE A 44 -11.76 -20.23 5.12
N PHE A 45 -11.87 -20.68 6.38
CA PHE A 45 -11.81 -19.78 7.53
C PHE A 45 -10.41 -19.14 7.72
N PRO A 46 -9.28 -19.89 7.68
CA PRO A 46 -7.96 -19.29 7.73
C PRO A 46 -7.64 -18.41 6.53
N VAL A 47 -8.12 -18.77 5.33
CA VAL A 47 -7.94 -17.96 4.11
C VAL A 47 -8.69 -16.63 4.24
N TYR A 48 -9.95 -16.67 4.68
CA TYR A 48 -10.75 -15.47 4.93
C TYR A 48 -10.13 -14.59 6.02
N PHE A 49 -9.70 -15.18 7.13
CA PHE A 49 -9.09 -14.45 8.24
C PHE A 49 -7.72 -13.86 7.85
N CYS A 50 -6.92 -14.59 7.07
CA CYS A 50 -5.67 -14.11 6.51
C CYS A 50 -5.91 -12.92 5.56
N TYR A 51 -6.93 -13.01 4.71
CA TYR A 51 -7.34 -11.91 3.83
C TYR A 51 -7.71 -10.66 4.65
N GLN A 52 -8.54 -10.80 5.68
CA GLN A 52 -8.93 -9.69 6.56
C GLN A 52 -7.76 -9.09 7.36
N CYS A 53 -6.78 -9.91 7.75
CA CYS A 53 -5.59 -9.45 8.47
C CYS A 53 -4.63 -8.66 7.58
N CYS A 54 -4.55 -9.05 6.31
CA CYS A 54 -3.68 -8.44 5.30
C CYS A 54 -4.32 -7.24 4.60
N ALA A 55 -5.64 -7.09 4.67
CA ALA A 55 -6.36 -5.96 4.10
C ALA A 55 -5.77 -4.62 4.59
N GLY A 56 -5.46 -3.75 3.64
CA GLY A 56 -4.93 -2.41 3.90
C GLY A 56 -3.48 -2.34 4.37
N LYS A 57 -2.70 -3.41 4.20
CA LYS A 57 -1.25 -3.40 4.46
C LYS A 57 -0.46 -3.76 3.21
N PRO A 58 0.66 -3.05 2.93
CA PRO A 58 1.58 -3.51 1.90
C PRO A 58 2.22 -4.83 2.33
N ARG A 59 2.53 -5.69 1.35
CA ARG A 59 3.24 -6.97 1.60
C ARG A 59 4.65 -6.76 2.15
N ARG A 60 5.23 -5.58 1.94
CA ARG A 60 6.60 -5.21 2.34
C ARG A 60 6.60 -3.79 2.91
N SER A 61 7.52 -3.49 3.82
CA SER A 61 7.78 -2.10 4.22
C SER A 61 8.33 -1.29 3.04
N ASN A 62 8.23 0.04 3.10
CA ASN A 62 8.77 0.93 2.07
C ASN A 62 10.26 0.66 1.82
N THR A 63 11.06 0.47 2.85
CA THR A 63 12.50 0.13 2.73
C THR A 63 12.73 -1.17 1.96
N LYS A 64 11.98 -2.23 2.26
CA LYS A 64 12.10 -3.52 1.56
C LYS A 64 11.54 -3.47 0.14
N PHE A 65 10.55 -2.62 -0.12
CA PHE A 65 9.99 -2.42 -1.45
C PHE A 65 10.97 -1.69 -2.37
N VAL A 66 11.58 -0.62 -1.87
CA VAL A 66 12.54 0.24 -2.58
C VAL A 66 13.88 -0.47 -2.81
N ASN A 67 14.42 -1.17 -1.80
CA ASN A 67 15.73 -1.83 -1.90
C ASN A 67 15.68 -3.20 -2.60
N ARG A 68 14.60 -3.50 -3.33
CA ARG A 68 14.51 -4.75 -4.08
C ARG A 68 15.59 -4.72 -5.18
N LYS A 69 16.48 -5.71 -5.17
CA LYS A 69 17.50 -5.89 -6.21
C LYS A 69 16.81 -5.93 -7.57
N THR A 70 17.10 -4.93 -8.39
CA THR A 70 16.82 -4.97 -9.82
C THR A 70 18.11 -5.40 -10.48
N THR A 71 18.08 -6.50 -11.25
CA THR A 71 19.22 -6.92 -12.06
C THR A 71 19.50 -5.82 -13.08
N ASN A 72 20.50 -4.98 -12.83
CA ASN A 72 20.80 -3.82 -13.68
C ASN A 72 22.22 -3.93 -14.26
N ASN A 73 22.29 -3.82 -15.58
CA ASN A 73 23.47 -3.46 -16.35
C ASN A 73 23.83 -1.98 -16.11
N VAL A 74 25.12 -1.66 -16.15
CA VAL A 74 25.74 -0.39 -15.70
C VAL A 74 25.27 0.87 -16.47
N GLU A 75 24.82 0.71 -17.71
CA GLU A 75 24.47 1.82 -18.63
C GLU A 75 23.20 2.63 -18.23
N LYS A 76 22.52 2.25 -17.15
CA LYS A 76 21.18 2.72 -16.78
C LYS A 76 21.13 3.95 -15.85
N GLN A 77 22.24 4.33 -15.21
CA GLN A 77 22.23 5.23 -14.05
C GLN A 77 21.92 6.72 -14.37
N ILE A 78 22.34 7.25 -15.53
CA ILE A 78 22.17 8.69 -15.85
C ILE A 78 20.71 9.04 -16.17
N ILE A 79 19.97 8.12 -16.81
CA ILE A 79 18.54 8.28 -17.13
C ILE A 79 17.71 8.32 -15.84
N ASP A 80 18.17 7.65 -14.78
CA ASP A 80 17.39 7.44 -13.56
C ASP A 80 17.35 8.69 -12.65
N ILE A 81 18.30 9.62 -12.76
CA ILE A 81 18.27 10.90 -12.01
C ILE A 81 17.12 11.79 -12.51
N LYS A 82 16.85 11.79 -13.82
CA LYS A 82 15.75 12.58 -14.41
C LYS A 82 14.35 12.06 -14.01
N LEU A 83 14.24 10.90 -13.37
CA LEU A 83 12.94 10.37 -12.94
C LEU A 83 12.46 10.99 -11.63
N PHE A 84 13.38 11.42 -10.77
CA PHE A 84 13.08 11.90 -9.42
C PHE A 84 13.34 13.41 -9.34
N GLN A 85 12.46 14.18 -9.96
CA GLN A 85 12.54 15.64 -10.01
C GLN A 85 11.63 16.28 -8.97
N SER A 86 12.16 17.26 -8.25
CA SER A 86 11.37 18.09 -7.34
C SER A 86 10.42 18.99 -8.13
N GLY A 87 9.23 19.26 -7.59
CA GLY A 87 8.23 20.14 -8.18
C GLY A 87 6.82 19.58 -8.08
N ILE A 88 5.95 20.01 -8.99
CA ILE A 88 4.53 19.61 -9.00
C ILE A 88 4.33 18.31 -9.78
N TRP A 89 3.64 17.38 -9.14
CA TRP A 89 3.23 16.10 -9.68
C TRP A 89 1.71 16.02 -9.74
N GLN A 90 1.20 15.25 -10.68
CA GLN A 90 -0.20 14.87 -10.75
C GLN A 90 -0.35 13.43 -10.29
N SER A 91 -1.33 13.16 -9.45
CA SER A 91 -1.64 11.81 -8.96
C SER A 91 -3.09 11.43 -9.18
N GLN A 92 -3.32 10.14 -9.36
CA GLN A 92 -4.64 9.53 -9.38
C GLN A 92 -4.64 8.24 -8.58
N TYR A 93 -5.74 7.98 -7.89
CA TYR A 93 -5.93 6.76 -7.12
C TYR A 93 -7.27 6.10 -7.45
N TYR A 94 -7.29 4.78 -7.43
CA TYR A 94 -8.50 3.99 -7.66
C TYR A 94 -9.12 3.57 -6.33
N GLN A 95 -10.36 3.99 -6.08
CA GLN A 95 -11.12 3.72 -4.86
C GLN A 95 -12.62 3.67 -5.19
N TYR A 96 -13.35 2.75 -4.56
CA TYR A 96 -14.80 2.56 -4.79
C TYR A 96 -15.17 2.41 -6.26
N SER A 97 -14.41 1.55 -6.96
CA SER A 97 -14.60 1.25 -8.39
C SER A 97 -14.44 2.45 -9.33
N ASN A 98 -13.82 3.54 -8.88
CA ASN A 98 -13.64 4.76 -9.66
C ASN A 98 -12.22 5.32 -9.51
N TRP A 99 -11.75 6.00 -10.54
CA TRP A 99 -10.52 6.80 -10.49
C TRP A 99 -10.82 8.19 -9.93
N HIS A 100 -10.02 8.63 -8.96
CA HIS A 100 -10.06 9.97 -8.38
C HIS A 100 -8.81 10.75 -8.80
N GLY A 101 -8.97 12.03 -9.10
CA GLY A 101 -7.92 12.93 -9.60
C GLY A 101 -8.10 13.33 -11.07
N PRO A 102 -7.12 14.02 -11.68
CA PRO A 102 -5.78 14.27 -11.13
C PRO A 102 -5.80 15.24 -9.95
N HIS A 103 -4.99 14.93 -8.93
CA HIS A 103 -4.71 15.82 -7.80
C HIS A 103 -3.26 16.29 -7.89
N GLN A 104 -3.04 17.58 -7.64
CA GLN A 104 -1.70 18.13 -7.58
C GLN A 104 -1.08 17.84 -6.22
N LEU A 105 0.20 17.46 -6.23
CA LEU A 105 1.03 17.40 -5.04
C LEU A 105 2.42 17.94 -5.39
N GLU A 106 3.08 18.52 -4.41
CA GLU A 106 4.47 18.93 -4.52
C GLU A 106 5.35 17.86 -3.88
N LEU A 107 6.43 17.47 -4.58
CA LEU A 107 7.45 16.57 -4.05
C LEU A 107 8.81 17.25 -4.09
N THR A 108 9.61 17.03 -3.05
CA THR A 108 11.00 17.45 -2.95
C THR A 108 11.87 16.23 -2.73
N PHE A 109 12.85 16.01 -3.61
CA PHE A 109 13.76 14.87 -3.56
C PHE A 109 15.13 15.30 -3.00
N ASP A 110 15.55 14.66 -1.90
CA ASP A 110 16.89 14.76 -1.35
C ASP A 110 17.75 13.63 -1.92
N THR A 111 18.65 13.98 -2.83
CA THR A 111 19.54 13.05 -3.53
C THR A 111 20.63 12.47 -2.63
N LEU A 112 21.01 13.15 -1.56
CA LEU A 112 22.04 12.69 -0.63
C LEU A 112 21.47 11.62 0.30
N GLN A 113 20.24 11.82 0.77
CA GLN A 113 19.59 10.89 1.72
C GLN A 113 18.67 9.87 1.06
N SER A 114 18.44 9.96 -0.25
CA SER A 114 17.43 9.16 -0.97
C SER A 114 16.05 9.27 -0.32
N LYS A 115 15.72 10.47 0.17
CA LYS A 115 14.45 10.79 0.82
C LYS A 115 13.59 11.67 -0.07
N VAL A 116 12.29 11.55 0.12
CA VAL A 116 11.32 12.41 -0.54
C VAL A 116 10.36 12.96 0.49
N THR A 117 10.12 14.25 0.44
CA THR A 117 9.10 14.96 1.22
C THR A 117 8.12 15.63 0.28
N GLY A 118 6.99 16.08 0.79
CA GLY A 118 6.02 16.79 -0.03
C GLY A 118 4.74 17.13 0.71
N SER A 119 3.81 17.72 -0.02
CA SER A 119 2.48 18.04 0.47
C SER A 119 1.50 18.18 -0.68
N GLY A 120 0.21 18.10 -0.36
CA GLY A 120 -0.84 18.35 -1.35
C GLY A 120 -2.22 18.32 -0.71
N GLU A 121 -3.23 18.38 -1.56
CA GLU A 121 -4.63 18.34 -1.18
C GLU A 121 -5.40 17.46 -2.17
N ASP A 122 -6.37 16.71 -1.66
CA ASP A 122 -7.35 15.99 -2.47
C ASP A 122 -8.73 16.01 -1.81
N LYS A 123 -9.68 15.22 -2.33
CA LYS A 123 -11.04 15.15 -1.80
C LYS A 123 -11.11 14.64 -0.36
N VAL A 124 -10.10 13.91 0.13
CA VAL A 124 -10.05 13.45 1.52
C VAL A 124 -9.60 14.60 2.41
N GLY A 125 -8.55 15.33 2.03
CA GLY A 125 -8.12 16.55 2.73
C GLY A 125 -6.69 16.95 2.43
N MET A 126 -6.14 17.83 3.25
CA MET A 126 -4.74 18.25 3.18
C MET A 126 -3.82 17.19 3.78
N TYR A 127 -2.62 17.05 3.24
CA TYR A 127 -1.66 16.05 3.70
C TYR A 127 -0.21 16.46 3.49
N SER A 128 0.68 15.87 4.27
CA SER A 128 2.11 15.82 4.02
C SER A 128 2.53 14.44 3.49
N ILE A 129 3.68 14.38 2.85
CA ILE A 129 4.31 13.17 2.34
C ILE A 129 5.71 13.05 2.94
N GLU A 130 6.03 11.85 3.41
CA GLU A 130 7.38 11.44 3.75
C GLU A 130 7.68 10.09 3.08
N GLY A 131 8.90 9.87 2.63
CA GLY A 131 9.23 8.62 1.98
C GLY A 131 10.69 8.47 1.62
N ILE A 132 10.95 7.37 0.93
CA ILE A 132 12.25 7.03 0.38
C ILE A 132 12.08 6.58 -1.07
N TYR A 133 13.14 6.76 -1.85
CA TYR A 133 13.18 6.35 -3.24
C TYR A 133 14.50 5.68 -3.58
N SER A 134 14.56 5.04 -4.74
CA SER A 134 15.80 4.49 -5.27
C SER A 134 15.85 4.70 -6.77
N THR A 135 16.93 5.36 -7.21
CA THR A 135 17.27 5.50 -8.62
C THR A 135 17.53 4.14 -9.25
N GLN A 136 18.23 3.24 -8.53
CA GLN A 136 18.58 1.91 -9.01
C GLN A 136 17.34 1.03 -9.30
N SER A 137 16.40 0.98 -8.36
CA SER A 137 15.20 0.14 -8.53
C SER A 137 14.06 0.88 -9.20
N ARG A 138 14.18 2.21 -9.39
CA ARG A 138 13.16 3.12 -9.93
C ARG A 138 11.84 3.03 -9.16
N ARG A 139 11.92 2.98 -7.84
CA ARG A 139 10.78 2.78 -6.95
C ARG A 139 10.72 3.87 -5.88
N MET A 140 9.51 4.13 -5.42
CA MET A 140 9.25 4.97 -4.24
C MET A 140 8.35 4.24 -3.25
N GLY A 141 8.68 4.38 -1.98
CA GLY A 141 7.80 4.04 -0.87
C GLY A 141 7.49 5.30 -0.09
N LEU A 142 6.25 5.77 -0.18
CA LEU A 142 5.76 6.99 0.44
C LEU A 142 4.80 6.68 1.59
N THR A 143 4.69 7.62 2.50
CA THR A 143 3.71 7.69 3.58
C THR A 143 3.06 9.05 3.50
N LYS A 144 1.80 9.06 3.09
CA LYS A 144 0.92 10.22 3.07
C LYS A 144 0.24 10.34 4.43
N ILE A 145 0.33 11.50 5.06
CA ILE A 145 -0.16 11.76 6.41
C ILE A 145 -1.23 12.85 6.31
N TYR A 146 -2.50 12.49 6.48
CA TYR A 146 -3.59 13.47 6.43
C TYR A 146 -3.64 14.33 7.69
N GLN A 147 -3.86 15.63 7.50
CA GLN A 147 -4.10 16.57 8.60
C GLN A 147 -5.57 16.47 9.03
N LEU A 148 -5.79 16.06 10.29
CA LEU A 148 -7.14 15.96 10.87
C LEU A 148 -7.86 17.32 10.81
N GLY A 149 -9.15 17.32 10.48
CA GLY A 149 -9.97 18.53 10.40
C GLY A 149 -9.96 19.25 9.05
N THR A 150 -9.34 18.68 8.02
CA THR A 150 -9.35 19.20 6.64
C THR A 150 -10.14 18.29 5.70
N GLY A 151 -10.70 18.84 4.62
CA GLY A 151 -11.44 18.06 3.61
C GLY A 151 -12.69 17.34 4.14
N ASN A 152 -12.88 16.09 3.73
CA ASN A 152 -14.06 15.29 4.08
C ASN A 152 -13.91 14.65 5.47
N PRO A 153 -14.68 15.04 6.50
CA PRO A 153 -14.54 14.53 7.86
C PRO A 153 -14.93 13.04 8.03
N LEU A 154 -15.68 12.47 7.08
CA LEU A 154 -16.05 11.06 7.11
C LEU A 154 -14.89 10.15 6.65
N GLU A 155 -14.02 10.66 5.79
CA GLU A 155 -12.88 9.93 5.25
C GLU A 155 -11.57 10.32 5.94
N ASN A 156 -11.37 11.61 6.24
CA ASN A 156 -10.18 12.13 6.89
C ASN A 156 -10.21 11.92 8.40
N LEU A 157 -9.71 10.75 8.79
CA LEU A 157 -9.50 10.39 10.19
C LEU A 157 -8.10 10.76 10.72
N GLY A 158 -7.37 11.69 10.08
CA GLY A 158 -5.99 12.03 10.45
C GLY A 158 -5.03 10.85 10.32
N HIS A 159 -5.23 10.02 9.29
CA HIS A 159 -4.59 8.72 9.17
C HIS A 159 -3.48 8.70 8.12
N ASN A 160 -2.69 7.64 8.16
CA ASN A 160 -1.59 7.43 7.23
C ASN A 160 -2.00 6.50 6.09
N VAL A 161 -1.55 6.83 4.88
CA VAL A 161 -1.67 6.00 3.68
C VAL A 161 -0.28 5.66 3.17
N THR A 162 0.03 4.37 3.06
CA THR A 162 1.28 3.92 2.44
C THR A 162 1.08 3.83 0.93
N ILE A 163 2.01 4.39 0.15
CA ILE A 163 2.00 4.33 -1.31
C ILE A 163 3.29 3.68 -1.77
N GLN A 164 3.19 2.68 -2.64
CA GLN A 164 4.34 1.96 -3.20
C GLN A 164 4.22 1.93 -4.72
N VAL A 165 5.14 2.60 -5.40
CA VAL A 165 5.11 2.79 -6.86
C VAL A 165 6.45 2.49 -7.51
N GLU A 166 6.39 2.08 -8.76
CA GLU A 166 7.53 1.76 -9.62
C GLU A 166 7.38 2.50 -10.95
N TRP A 167 8.50 2.98 -11.50
CA TRP A 167 8.49 3.66 -12.78
C TRP A 167 8.11 2.71 -13.91
N ASN A 168 7.04 3.03 -14.62
CA ASN A 168 6.64 2.35 -15.83
C ASN A 168 7.16 3.12 -17.05
N LYS A 169 8.15 2.54 -17.74
CA LYS A 169 8.77 3.15 -18.93
C LYS A 169 7.84 3.27 -20.14
N TYR A 170 6.79 2.46 -20.20
CA TYR A 170 5.86 2.43 -21.34
C TYR A 170 4.82 3.54 -21.24
N THR A 171 4.38 3.84 -20.00
CA THR A 171 3.39 4.89 -19.71
C THR A 171 4.03 6.19 -19.24
N ASN A 172 5.35 6.21 -19.05
CA ASN A 172 6.13 7.37 -18.60
C ASN A 172 5.57 7.98 -17.29
N GLN A 173 5.19 7.12 -16.35
CA GLN A 173 4.65 7.49 -15.05
C GLN A 173 5.01 6.45 -13.97
N PHE A 174 4.90 6.83 -12.71
CA PHE A 174 4.99 5.90 -11.59
C PHE A 174 3.65 5.21 -11.38
N GLU A 175 3.66 3.89 -11.24
CA GLU A 175 2.46 3.06 -11.05
C GLU A 175 2.64 2.11 -9.87
N GLY A 176 1.56 1.82 -9.16
CA GLY A 176 1.60 0.87 -8.06
C GLY A 176 0.33 0.86 -7.25
N LYS A 177 0.47 0.79 -5.92
CA LYS A 177 -0.67 0.66 -5.00
C LYS A 177 -0.56 1.59 -3.81
N TRP A 178 -1.73 2.01 -3.33
CA TRP A 178 -1.89 2.66 -2.04
C TRP A 178 -2.54 1.69 -1.04
N TYR A 179 -2.29 1.89 0.25
CA TYR A 179 -2.76 1.06 1.35
C TYR A 179 -3.11 1.94 2.55
N VAL A 180 -4.27 1.70 3.15
CA VAL A 180 -4.70 2.38 4.36
C VAL A 180 -5.18 1.38 5.39
N ARG A 181 -4.87 1.66 6.66
CA ARG A 181 -5.38 0.90 7.78
C ARG A 181 -5.62 1.81 8.97
N THR A 182 -6.89 2.05 9.26
CA THR A 182 -7.37 2.74 10.45
C THR A 182 -8.17 1.75 11.33
N LYS A 183 -8.72 2.25 12.44
CA LYS A 183 -9.68 1.47 13.25
C LYS A 183 -11.00 1.24 12.52
N LYS A 184 -11.43 2.19 11.69
CA LYS A 184 -12.74 2.18 10.99
C LYS A 184 -12.68 1.63 9.57
N PHE A 185 -11.53 1.76 8.91
CA PHE A 185 -11.39 1.47 7.48
C PHE A 185 -10.07 0.77 7.19
N LYS A 186 -10.12 -0.22 6.30
CA LYS A 186 -8.95 -0.91 5.76
C LYS A 186 -9.16 -1.04 4.27
N GLY A 187 -8.18 -0.64 3.47
CA GLY A 187 -8.35 -0.62 2.03
C GLY A 187 -7.04 -0.43 1.28
N GLY A 188 -7.12 -0.59 -0.03
CA GLY A 188 -6.03 -0.29 -0.93
C GLY A 188 -6.52 -0.35 -2.36
N GLY A 189 -5.75 0.21 -3.27
CA GLY A 189 -6.12 0.32 -4.66
C GLY A 189 -4.95 0.70 -5.53
N SER A 190 -5.20 0.82 -6.83
CA SER A 190 -4.19 1.27 -7.79
C SER A 190 -3.86 2.75 -7.58
N PHE A 191 -2.60 3.10 -7.81
CA PHE A 191 -2.11 4.47 -7.73
C PHE A 191 -1.22 4.76 -8.94
N LYS A 192 -1.36 5.94 -9.53
CA LYS A 192 -0.46 6.42 -10.59
C LYS A 192 -0.11 7.89 -10.38
N MET A 193 1.10 8.27 -10.76
CA MET A 193 1.52 9.67 -10.73
C MET A 193 2.58 9.99 -11.77
N ASN A 194 2.54 11.21 -12.30
CA ASN A 194 3.45 11.71 -13.32
C ASN A 194 3.86 13.15 -12.99
N PHE A 195 5.08 13.51 -13.38
CA PHE A 195 5.60 14.87 -13.21
C PHE A 195 4.87 15.85 -14.13
N ASN A 196 4.41 16.98 -13.60
CA ASN A 196 3.76 18.00 -14.41
C ASN A 196 4.82 18.83 -15.14
N LYS A 197 5.03 18.53 -16.43
CA LYS A 197 6.03 19.22 -17.26
C LYS A 197 5.65 20.66 -17.61
N GLU A 198 4.37 21.03 -17.51
CA GLU A 198 3.86 22.34 -17.92
C GLU A 198 4.11 23.44 -16.89
N ASN A 199 4.48 23.06 -15.65
CA ASN A 199 4.90 23.99 -14.61
C ASN A 199 6.23 23.52 -14.00
N PRO A 200 7.35 23.59 -14.76
CA PRO A 200 8.65 23.36 -14.16
C PRO A 200 8.90 24.49 -13.15
N GLN A 201 9.05 24.13 -11.88
CA GLN A 201 9.61 25.04 -10.88
C GLN A 201 10.97 25.54 -11.42
N PRO A 202 11.27 26.84 -11.33
CA PRO A 202 12.54 27.38 -11.80
C PRO A 202 13.67 26.66 -11.07
N SER A 203 14.50 25.92 -11.80
CA SER A 203 15.63 25.23 -11.21
C SER A 203 16.61 26.27 -10.65
N LEU A 204 17.08 26.05 -9.42
CA LEU A 204 18.08 26.88 -8.74
C LEU A 204 19.36 27.10 -9.58
N SER A 205 19.65 26.23 -10.55
CA SER A 205 20.74 26.40 -11.50
C SER A 205 20.62 27.64 -12.40
N SER A 206 19.40 28.11 -12.68
CA SER A 206 19.18 29.32 -13.49
C SER A 206 19.47 30.63 -12.74
N VAL A 207 19.61 30.57 -11.41
CA VAL A 207 19.89 31.74 -10.57
C VAL A 207 21.39 32.04 -10.49
N TYR A 208 22.25 31.02 -10.63
CA TYR A 208 23.70 31.18 -10.51
C TYR A 208 24.42 31.51 -11.83
N GLU A 209 23.72 31.55 -12.96
CA GLU A 209 24.31 31.89 -14.28
C GLU A 209 24.13 33.37 -14.65
N LYS A 210 23.61 34.19 -13.72
CA LYS A 210 23.41 35.65 -13.88
C LYS A 210 24.20 36.50 -12.89
N VAL A 211 25.25 35.96 -12.28
CA VAL A 211 26.20 36.72 -11.43
C VAL A 211 27.58 36.69 -12.04
#